data_AF-A0A4V2N7V9-F1
#
_entry.id   AF-A0A4V2N7V9-F1
#
_cell.length_a   1.000
_cell.length_b   1.000
_cell.length_c   1.000
_cell.angle_alpha   90.00
_cell.angle_beta   90.00
_cell.angle_gamma   90.00
#
_symmetry.space_group_name_H-M   'P 1'
#
loop_
_entity.id
_entity.type
_entity.pdbx_description
1 polymer ?
#
loop_
_entity_poly.entity_id
_entity_poly.type
_entity_poly.pdbx_seq_one_letter_code
_entity_poly.pdbx_strand_id
1 'polypeptide(L)'
;MTDIAKIDEKQAVMEAFSPLCEFLPEFVRDCTANIKKDLASYKRLSARQKSRIAAYLINMNMAKEWKEFHPVRWWEVDNSGFLHLVHTPTGAVSYFHAVDPITRGMPCSGHTLAGRARYSQNGAKGVGQLMVNVLGQPDLSEVKLTIACDYLFPEPAFLRVYKPISPGKYGAKGKSAYSFPIMSDGDGGRGWMPGFDPEPDDEIDILKGLTIEEKVGC
;
A
#
# COMPACT_ATOMS: atom_id res chain seq x y z
N MET A 1 7.18 -23.00 12.36
CA MET A 1 7.93 -21.78 12.02
C MET A 1 8.35 -21.91 10.57
N THR A 2 7.97 -20.95 9.74
CA THR A 2 8.47 -20.84 8.36
C THR A 2 9.98 -20.68 8.41
N ASP A 3 10.71 -21.45 7.60
CA ASP A 3 12.16 -21.33 7.50
C ASP A 3 12.50 -20.05 6.73
N ILE A 4 12.93 -19.00 7.44
CA ILE A 4 13.14 -17.65 6.88
C ILE A 4 14.16 -17.69 5.73
N ALA A 5 15.13 -18.62 5.77
CA ALA A 5 16.11 -18.79 4.71
C ALA A 5 15.51 -19.30 3.39
N LYS A 6 14.29 -19.87 3.44
CA LYS A 6 13.60 -20.47 2.29
C LYS A 6 12.49 -19.62 1.69
N ILE A 7 12.23 -18.44 2.26
CA ILE A 7 11.20 -17.53 1.75
C ILE A 7 11.82 -16.26 1.19
N ASP A 8 11.13 -15.66 0.24
CA ASP A 8 11.45 -14.34 -0.30
C ASP A 8 10.62 -13.24 0.37
N GLU A 9 10.90 -11.97 0.06
CA GLU A 9 10.17 -10.83 0.63
C GLU A 9 8.68 -10.89 0.32
N LYS A 10 8.33 -11.34 -0.90
CA LYS A 10 6.95 -11.43 -1.35
C LYS A 10 6.17 -12.37 -0.46
N GLN A 11 6.67 -13.58 -0.24
CA GLN A 11 6.03 -14.57 0.63
C GLN A 11 5.95 -14.07 2.07
N ALA A 12 7.03 -13.50 2.61
CA ALA A 12 7.02 -12.95 3.97
C ALA A 12 5.98 -11.84 4.16
N VAL A 13 5.83 -10.96 3.16
CA VAL A 13 4.79 -9.92 3.14
C VAL A 13 3.40 -10.53 3.08
N MET A 14 3.16 -11.55 2.27
CA MET A 14 1.85 -12.21 2.20
C MET A 14 1.47 -12.86 3.53
N GLU A 15 2.41 -13.57 4.16
CA GLU A 15 2.17 -14.19 5.47
C GLU A 15 1.80 -13.13 6.52
N ALA A 16 2.46 -11.97 6.51
CA ALA A 16 2.14 -10.86 7.41
C ALA A 16 0.79 -10.17 7.09
N PHE A 17 0.45 -10.03 5.81
CA PHE A 17 -0.75 -9.32 5.34
C PHE A 17 -2.00 -10.18 5.28
N SER A 18 -1.91 -11.52 5.32
CA SER A 18 -3.09 -12.39 5.17
C SER A 18 -4.25 -12.02 6.10
N PRO A 19 -4.04 -11.80 7.42
CA PRO A 19 -5.13 -11.42 8.33
C PRO A 19 -5.73 -10.05 7.98
N LEU A 20 -4.90 -9.13 7.48
CA LEU A 20 -5.36 -7.81 7.04
C LEU A 20 -6.22 -7.94 5.78
N CYS A 21 -5.83 -8.80 4.83
CA CYS A 21 -6.53 -8.99 3.56
C CYS A 21 -7.94 -9.57 3.75
N GLU A 22 -8.15 -10.42 4.76
CA GLU A 22 -9.45 -11.01 5.08
C GLU A 22 -10.47 -9.99 5.63
N PHE A 23 -9.99 -8.93 6.29
CA PHE A 23 -10.83 -7.99 7.03
C PHE A 23 -10.95 -6.61 6.36
N LEU A 24 -9.85 -6.13 5.78
CA LEU A 24 -9.74 -4.75 5.28
C LEU A 24 -10.84 -4.35 4.29
N PRO A 25 -11.32 -5.21 3.37
CA PRO A 25 -12.34 -4.78 2.42
C PRO A 25 -13.69 -4.44 3.06
N GLU A 26 -14.16 -5.26 4.00
CA GLU A 26 -15.40 -5.00 4.74
C GLU A 26 -15.25 -3.73 5.59
N PHE A 27 -14.14 -3.62 6.32
CA PHE A 27 -13.83 -2.45 7.13
C PHE A 27 -13.83 -1.14 6.34
N VAL A 28 -13.18 -1.13 5.16
CA VAL A 28 -13.14 0.07 4.30
C VAL A 28 -14.54 0.39 3.77
N ARG A 29 -15.34 -0.62 3.39
CA ARG A 29 -16.73 -0.42 2.93
C ARG A 29 -17.58 0.23 4.01
N ASP A 30 -17.52 -0.27 5.24
CA ASP A 30 -18.31 0.24 6.37
C ASP A 30 -17.92 1.68 6.73
N CYS A 31 -16.62 1.94 6.86
CA CYS A 31 -16.10 3.28 7.11
C CYS A 31 -16.47 4.26 5.99
N THR A 32 -16.42 3.80 4.74
CA THR A 32 -16.80 4.61 3.57
C THR A 32 -18.28 4.95 3.58
N ALA A 33 -19.15 3.98 3.87
CA ALA A 33 -20.59 4.16 3.91
C ALA A 33 -21.00 5.19 4.98
N ASN A 34 -20.41 5.11 6.17
CA ASN A 34 -20.65 6.04 7.27
C ASN A 34 -20.30 7.49 6.87
N ILE A 35 -19.10 7.72 6.33
CA ILE A 35 -18.69 9.06 5.91
C ILE A 35 -19.49 9.58 4.72
N LYS A 36 -19.86 8.73 3.76
CA LYS A 36 -20.74 9.13 2.64
C LYS A 36 -22.11 9.57 3.15
N LYS A 37 -22.68 8.87 4.14
CA LYS A 37 -23.95 9.24 4.78
C LYS A 37 -23.84 10.58 5.50
N ASP A 38 -22.79 10.79 6.28
CA ASP A 38 -22.56 12.04 7.00
C ASP A 38 -22.37 13.22 6.04
N LEU A 39 -21.55 13.06 5.00
CA LEU A 39 -21.35 14.08 3.97
C LEU A 39 -22.63 14.38 3.20
N ALA A 40 -23.45 13.38 2.87
CA ALA A 40 -24.72 13.59 2.19
C ALA A 40 -25.62 14.55 2.98
N SER A 41 -25.68 14.38 4.30
CA SER A 41 -26.48 15.22 5.21
C SER A 41 -25.96 16.66 5.37
N TYR A 42 -24.68 16.91 5.08
CA TYR A 42 -24.05 18.21 5.31
C TYR A 42 -24.45 19.28 4.28
N LYS A 43 -25.30 20.24 4.65
CA LYS A 43 -25.90 21.21 3.71
C LYS A 43 -24.95 22.33 3.23
N ARG A 44 -23.84 22.59 3.93
CA ARG A 44 -22.97 23.76 3.63
C ARG A 44 -21.95 23.51 2.51
N LEU A 45 -21.78 22.26 2.06
CA LEU A 45 -20.87 21.92 0.97
C LEU A 45 -21.66 21.53 -0.27
N SER A 46 -21.17 21.96 -1.44
CA SER A 46 -21.62 21.43 -2.72
C SER A 46 -21.24 19.95 -2.87
N ALA A 47 -21.95 19.22 -3.74
CA ALA A 47 -21.61 17.82 -4.06
C ALA A 47 -20.15 17.67 -4.52
N ARG A 48 -19.64 18.63 -5.31
CA ARG A 48 -18.24 18.65 -5.76
C ARG A 48 -17.26 18.81 -4.61
N GLN A 49 -17.54 19.68 -3.64
CA GLN A 49 -16.70 19.84 -2.45
C GLN A 49 -16.71 18.58 -1.59
N LYS A 50 -17.89 17.99 -1.35
CA LYS A 50 -18.04 16.72 -0.61
C LYS A 50 -17.21 15.61 -1.24
N SER A 51 -17.31 15.43 -2.55
CA SER A 51 -16.54 14.43 -3.28
C SER A 51 -15.02 14.62 -3.12
N ARG A 52 -14.53 15.87 -3.21
CA ARG A 52 -13.10 16.17 -3.07
C ARG A 52 -12.52 15.86 -1.70
N ILE A 53 -13.32 16.00 -0.63
CA ILE A 53 -12.85 15.78 0.75
C ILE A 53 -13.14 14.36 1.26
N ALA A 54 -13.99 13.59 0.58
CA ALA A 54 -14.46 12.29 1.05
C ALA A 54 -13.30 11.33 1.35
N ALA A 55 -12.34 11.17 0.43
CA ALA A 55 -11.20 10.27 0.61
C ALA A 55 -10.38 10.60 1.88
N TYR A 56 -10.20 11.90 2.16
CA TYR A 56 -9.50 12.38 3.34
C TYR A 56 -10.26 12.02 4.63
N LEU A 57 -11.55 12.29 4.68
CA LEU A 57 -12.39 12.01 5.85
C LEU A 57 -12.56 10.50 6.09
N ILE A 58 -12.72 9.71 5.02
CA ILE A 58 -12.78 8.25 5.11
C ILE A 58 -11.49 7.70 5.73
N ASN A 59 -10.33 8.18 5.28
CA ASN A 59 -9.03 7.77 5.81
C ASN A 59 -8.85 8.10 7.30
N MET A 60 -9.22 9.32 7.72
CA MET A 60 -9.21 9.69 9.13
C MET A 60 -10.18 8.85 9.97
N ASN A 61 -11.38 8.58 9.45
CA ASN A 61 -12.36 7.75 10.15
C ASN A 61 -11.83 6.33 10.32
N MET A 62 -11.28 5.73 9.27
CA MET A 62 -10.65 4.42 9.34
C MET A 62 -9.53 4.38 10.39
N ALA A 63 -8.67 5.39 10.45
CA ALA A 63 -7.62 5.47 11.45
C ALA A 63 -8.18 5.45 12.88
N LYS A 64 -9.25 6.21 13.12
CA LYS A 64 -9.94 6.28 14.41
C LYS A 64 -10.59 4.94 14.77
N GLU A 65 -11.41 4.39 13.89
CA GLU A 65 -12.13 3.14 14.12
C GLU A 65 -11.15 1.97 14.34
N TRP A 66 -10.06 1.90 13.58
CA TRP A 66 -9.04 0.88 13.77
C TRP A 66 -8.37 0.95 15.15
N LYS A 67 -8.05 2.16 15.63
CA LYS A 67 -7.54 2.39 16.99
C LYS A 67 -8.56 2.10 18.08
N GLU A 68 -9.85 2.16 17.79
CA GLU A 68 -10.89 1.87 18.77
C GLU A 68 -11.12 0.37 18.89
N PHE A 69 -11.26 -0.31 17.75
CA PHE A 69 -11.68 -1.72 17.70
C PHE A 69 -10.53 -2.73 17.63
N HIS A 70 -9.31 -2.31 17.27
CA HIS A 70 -8.12 -3.17 17.10
C HIS A 70 -8.44 -4.49 16.36
N PRO A 71 -9.04 -4.42 15.15
CA PRO A 71 -9.71 -5.56 14.54
C PRO A 71 -8.76 -6.67 14.10
N VAL A 72 -7.50 -6.34 13.81
CA VAL A 72 -6.48 -7.30 13.39
C VAL A 72 -5.29 -7.18 14.34
N ARG A 73 -4.99 -8.28 15.03
CA ARG A 73 -3.88 -8.37 15.97
C ARG A 73 -2.56 -7.96 15.31
N TRP A 74 -1.72 -7.25 16.06
CA TRP A 74 -0.37 -6.82 15.67
C TRP A 74 -0.27 -5.74 14.59
N TRP A 75 -1.41 -5.35 14.00
CA TRP A 75 -1.51 -4.29 13.01
C TRP A 75 -2.01 -3.01 13.68
N GLU A 76 -1.07 -2.12 13.96
CA GLU A 76 -1.33 -0.88 14.72
C GLU A 76 -1.36 0.34 13.81
N VAL A 77 -2.22 1.32 14.11
CA VAL A 77 -2.23 2.60 13.40
C VAL A 77 -1.20 3.54 14.01
N ASP A 78 -0.42 4.22 13.16
CA ASP A 78 0.52 5.25 13.61
C ASP A 78 -0.18 6.50 14.19
N ASN A 79 0.59 7.49 14.64
CA ASN A 79 0.05 8.74 15.19
C ASN A 79 -0.14 9.86 14.15
N SER A 80 -0.22 9.52 12.85
CA SER A 80 -0.39 10.51 11.78
C SER A 80 -1.80 11.07 11.66
N GLY A 81 -2.80 10.40 12.25
CA GLY A 81 -4.22 10.70 12.06
C GLY A 81 -4.82 10.11 10.79
N PHE A 82 -4.05 9.32 10.03
CA PHE A 82 -4.48 8.56 8.85
C PHE A 82 -4.25 7.07 9.07
N LEU A 83 -4.93 6.25 8.28
CA LEU A 83 -4.79 4.80 8.28
C LEU A 83 -3.44 4.42 7.65
N HIS A 84 -2.40 4.50 8.46
CA HIS A 84 -1.11 3.88 8.19
C HIS A 84 -0.90 2.77 9.20
N LEU A 85 -0.79 1.52 8.71
CA LEU A 85 -0.73 0.35 9.56
C LEU A 85 0.71 -0.14 9.66
N VAL A 86 1.13 -0.50 10.87
CA VAL A 86 2.45 -1.06 11.16
C VAL A 86 2.27 -2.47 11.72
N HIS A 87 2.88 -3.46 11.06
CA HIS A 87 2.89 -4.84 11.56
C HIS A 87 4.02 -5.03 12.57
N THR A 88 3.67 -4.99 13.85
CA THR A 88 4.63 -5.00 14.96
C THR A 88 5.68 -6.12 14.88
N PRO A 89 5.32 -7.40 14.59
CA PRO A 89 6.29 -8.50 14.53
C PRO A 89 7.38 -8.37 13.47
N THR A 90 7.08 -7.74 12.33
CA THR A 90 7.99 -7.70 11.17
C THR A 90 8.52 -6.29 10.87
N GLY A 91 7.85 -5.25 11.37
CA GLY A 91 8.14 -3.85 11.04
C GLY A 91 7.55 -3.36 9.71
N ALA A 92 6.87 -4.22 8.93
CA ALA A 92 6.24 -3.82 7.68
C ALA A 92 5.25 -2.66 7.90
N VAL A 93 5.25 -1.68 6.99
CA VAL A 93 4.34 -0.53 7.07
C VAL A 93 3.49 -0.48 5.81
N SER A 94 2.19 -0.21 5.96
CA SER A 94 1.30 0.11 4.85
C SER A 94 0.69 1.49 4.99
N TYR A 95 0.54 2.17 3.86
CA TYR A 95 -0.07 3.50 3.75
C TYR A 95 -1.33 3.39 2.90
N PHE A 96 -2.47 3.78 3.47
CA PHE A 96 -3.73 3.78 2.75
C PHE A 96 -3.90 5.07 1.94
N HIS A 97 -4.18 4.95 0.64
CA HIS A 97 -4.36 6.08 -0.26
C HIS A 97 -5.51 5.85 -1.24
N ALA A 98 -6.13 6.95 -1.69
CA ALA A 98 -6.98 6.88 -2.88
C ALA A 98 -6.14 6.49 -4.09
N VAL A 99 -6.70 5.72 -5.02
CA VAL A 99 -6.09 5.47 -6.33
C VAL A 99 -5.77 6.77 -7.07
N ASP A 100 -4.85 6.69 -8.04
CA ASP A 100 -4.65 7.79 -9.00
C ASP A 100 -5.97 8.09 -9.73
N PRO A 101 -6.44 9.35 -9.77
CA PRO A 101 -7.77 9.68 -10.29
C PRO A 101 -7.90 9.50 -11.81
N ILE A 102 -6.79 9.36 -12.54
CA ILE A 102 -6.76 9.20 -14.01
C ILE A 102 -6.56 7.73 -14.36
N THR A 103 -5.52 7.08 -13.81
CA THR A 103 -5.19 5.69 -14.14
C THR A 103 -5.96 4.68 -13.31
N ARG A 104 -6.56 5.12 -12.18
CA ARG A 104 -7.18 4.25 -11.16
C ARG A 104 -6.20 3.24 -10.54
N GLY A 105 -4.90 3.41 -10.76
CA GLY A 105 -3.84 2.54 -10.25
C GLY A 105 -3.16 3.10 -9.00
N MET A 106 -1.90 2.73 -8.80
CA MET A 106 -1.07 3.22 -7.70
C MET A 106 -1.00 4.77 -7.71
N PRO A 107 -1.29 5.44 -6.59
CA PRO A 107 -1.20 6.90 -6.51
C PRO A 107 0.24 7.40 -6.68
N CYS A 108 0.39 8.64 -7.16
CA CYS A 108 1.70 9.30 -7.22
C CYS A 108 2.16 9.69 -5.81
N SER A 109 3.48 9.62 -5.57
CA SER A 109 4.06 10.20 -4.35
C SER A 109 3.73 11.70 -4.28
N GLY A 110 3.34 12.16 -3.09
CA GLY A 110 3.16 13.60 -2.85
C GLY A 110 4.47 14.38 -3.01
N HIS A 111 4.40 15.70 -2.92
CA HIS A 111 5.58 16.56 -3.15
C HIS A 111 6.62 16.56 -2.01
N THR A 112 6.31 15.94 -0.86
CA THR A 112 7.21 15.94 0.29
C THR A 112 8.34 14.94 0.12
N LEU A 113 9.52 15.23 0.70
CA LEU A 113 10.66 14.30 0.69
C LEU A 113 10.29 12.96 1.32
N ALA A 114 9.57 12.98 2.45
CA ALA A 114 9.07 11.77 3.09
C ALA A 114 8.10 10.99 2.20
N GLY A 115 7.22 11.68 1.47
CA GLY A 115 6.32 11.06 0.49
C GLY A 115 7.09 10.39 -0.64
N ARG A 116 8.07 11.09 -1.22
CA ARG A 116 8.92 10.55 -2.30
C ARG A 116 9.77 9.36 -1.84
N ALA A 117 10.32 9.41 -0.62
CA ALA A 117 11.14 8.33 -0.06
C ALA A 117 10.34 7.03 0.11
N ARG A 118 9.08 7.10 0.57
CA ARG A 118 8.19 5.91 0.69
C ARG A 118 7.99 5.18 -0.63
N TYR A 119 8.05 5.91 -1.74
CA TYR A 119 7.85 5.36 -3.07
C TYR A 119 9.15 4.96 -3.78
N SER A 120 10.30 5.40 -3.27
CA SER A 120 11.61 5.15 -3.89
C SER A 120 12.32 3.99 -3.19
N GLN A 121 11.69 2.81 -3.19
CA GLN A 121 12.24 1.63 -2.52
C GLN A 121 13.13 0.80 -3.44
N ASN A 122 13.98 -0.01 -2.83
CA ASN A 122 14.69 -1.08 -3.52
C ASN A 122 13.71 -2.14 -4.05
N GLY A 123 14.16 -2.93 -5.02
CA GLY A 123 13.46 -4.10 -5.53
C GLY A 123 13.14 -5.14 -4.44
N ALA A 124 12.41 -6.20 -4.81
CA ALA A 124 12.06 -7.25 -3.86
C ALA A 124 13.28 -8.10 -3.49
N LYS A 125 13.47 -8.37 -2.19
CA LYS A 125 14.52 -9.30 -1.73
C LYS A 125 14.13 -10.73 -2.10
N GLY A 126 15.08 -11.48 -2.68
CA GLY A 126 14.91 -12.87 -3.07
C GLY A 126 15.07 -13.85 -1.89
N VAL A 127 14.95 -15.14 -2.20
CA VAL A 127 15.13 -16.23 -1.21
C VAL A 127 16.51 -16.14 -0.54
N GLY A 128 16.53 -16.25 0.79
CA GLY A 128 17.76 -16.20 1.59
C GLY A 128 18.35 -14.78 1.76
N GLN A 129 17.73 -13.74 1.20
CA GLN A 129 18.17 -12.35 1.35
C GLN A 129 17.44 -11.60 2.48
N LEU A 130 16.43 -12.22 3.11
CA LEU A 130 15.73 -11.65 4.26
C LEU A 130 16.57 -11.81 5.53
N MET A 131 16.70 -10.72 6.27
CA MET A 131 17.30 -10.74 7.60
C MET A 131 16.25 -11.17 8.63
N VAL A 132 16.72 -11.69 9.76
CA VAL A 132 15.90 -12.01 10.92
C VAL A 132 16.00 -10.86 11.92
N ASN A 133 14.87 -10.36 12.40
CA ASN A 133 14.84 -9.32 13.42
C ASN A 133 15.03 -9.88 14.84
N VAL A 134 15.06 -8.99 15.84
CA VAL A 134 15.25 -9.36 17.26
C VAL A 134 14.16 -10.28 17.84
N LEU A 135 13.01 -10.41 17.16
CA LEU A 135 11.90 -11.28 17.55
C LEU A 135 11.94 -12.66 16.85
N GLY A 136 12.99 -12.94 16.09
CA GLY A 136 13.08 -14.18 15.31
C GLY A 136 12.14 -14.20 14.10
N GLN A 137 11.64 -13.05 13.65
CA GLN A 137 10.74 -12.91 12.50
C GLN A 137 11.48 -12.34 11.28
N PRO A 138 10.95 -12.49 10.06
CA PRO A 138 11.46 -11.76 8.89
C PRO A 138 11.47 -10.25 9.14
N ASP A 139 12.61 -9.60 8.90
CA ASP A 139 12.72 -8.14 8.99
C ASP A 139 12.17 -7.49 7.71
N LEU A 140 10.98 -6.91 7.84
CA LEU A 140 10.28 -6.15 6.81
C LEU A 140 10.21 -4.66 7.17
N SER A 141 11.02 -4.17 8.10
CA SER A 141 11.00 -2.76 8.56
C SER A 141 11.25 -1.74 7.45
N GLU A 142 12.02 -2.13 6.44
CA GLU A 142 12.29 -1.33 5.23
C GLU A 142 11.15 -1.37 4.20
N VAL A 143 10.21 -2.31 4.32
CA VAL A 143 9.12 -2.50 3.37
C VAL A 143 7.99 -1.52 3.67
N LYS A 144 7.76 -0.59 2.73
CA LYS A 144 6.70 0.43 2.74
C LYS A 144 5.70 0.13 1.63
N LEU A 145 4.51 -0.32 2.00
CA LEU A 145 3.48 -0.71 1.05
C LEU A 145 2.46 0.41 0.88
N THR A 146 1.92 0.55 -0.32
CA THR A 146 0.80 1.44 -0.62
C THR A 146 -0.44 0.60 -0.87
N ILE A 147 -1.47 0.78 -0.06
CA ILE A 147 -2.80 0.21 -0.29
C ILE A 147 -3.60 1.26 -1.05
N ALA A 148 -3.75 1.07 -2.36
CA ALA A 148 -4.55 1.96 -3.19
C ALA A 148 -6.02 1.51 -3.15
N CYS A 149 -6.91 2.47 -2.89
CA CYS A 149 -8.34 2.24 -2.73
C CYS A 149 -9.15 3.08 -3.72
N ASP A 150 -10.03 2.41 -4.45
CA ASP A 150 -11.00 3.06 -5.32
C ASP A 150 -12.36 3.25 -4.63
N TYR A 151 -12.52 4.39 -3.96
CA TYR A 151 -13.74 4.74 -3.23
C TYR A 151 -14.96 4.99 -4.14
N LEU A 152 -14.72 5.28 -5.42
CA LEU A 152 -15.76 5.66 -6.37
C LEU A 152 -16.39 4.43 -7.00
N PHE A 153 -15.62 3.35 -7.13
CA PHE A 153 -16.04 2.10 -7.73
C PHE A 153 -15.60 0.93 -6.84
N PRO A 154 -16.36 0.63 -5.77
CA PRO A 154 -16.07 -0.48 -4.87
C PRO A 154 -16.45 -1.82 -5.53
N GLU A 155 -15.75 -2.16 -6.61
CA GLU A 155 -15.76 -3.47 -7.25
C GLU A 155 -15.07 -4.52 -6.34
N PRO A 156 -15.20 -5.83 -6.60
CA PRO A 156 -14.55 -6.87 -5.82
C PRO A 156 -13.05 -6.63 -5.54
N ALA A 157 -12.31 -5.99 -6.45
CA ALA A 157 -10.88 -5.70 -6.30
C ALA A 157 -10.56 -4.20 -6.08
N PHE A 158 -11.43 -3.47 -5.37
CA PHE A 158 -11.25 -2.02 -5.15
C PHE A 158 -10.04 -1.65 -4.29
N LEU A 159 -9.38 -2.64 -3.68
CA LEU A 159 -8.14 -2.52 -2.93
C LEU A 159 -7.01 -3.26 -3.65
N ARG A 160 -5.88 -2.59 -3.82
CA ARG A 160 -4.66 -3.20 -4.35
C ARG A 160 -3.44 -2.72 -3.59
N VAL A 161 -2.57 -3.65 -3.22
CA VAL A 161 -1.33 -3.37 -2.50
C VAL A 161 -0.18 -3.29 -3.50
N TYR A 162 0.70 -2.33 -3.31
CA TYR A 162 1.90 -2.11 -4.13
C TYR A 162 3.13 -1.96 -3.24
N LYS A 163 4.27 -2.51 -3.66
CA LYS A 163 5.61 -2.07 -3.20
C LYS A 163 6.18 -1.09 -4.23
N PRO A 164 5.98 0.23 -4.09
CA PRO A 164 6.48 1.21 -5.05
C PRO A 164 8.02 1.25 -5.08
N ILE A 165 8.60 1.27 -6.28
CA ILE A 165 10.04 1.47 -6.52
C ILE A 165 10.35 2.84 -7.13
N SER A 166 9.33 3.58 -7.56
CA SER A 166 9.50 4.98 -7.97
C SER A 166 8.36 5.89 -7.49
N PRO A 167 8.65 7.18 -7.25
CA PRO A 167 7.68 8.25 -6.99
C PRO A 167 6.52 8.37 -7.97
N GLY A 168 6.73 7.95 -9.22
CA GLY A 168 5.77 8.09 -10.31
C GLY A 168 5.40 9.54 -10.65
N LYS A 169 4.37 9.68 -11.49
CA LYS A 169 3.68 10.94 -11.81
C LYS A 169 2.19 10.65 -11.92
N TYR A 170 1.34 11.62 -11.55
CA TYR A 170 -0.10 11.50 -11.75
C TYR A 170 -0.43 11.23 -13.22
N GLY A 171 -1.39 10.34 -13.47
CA GLY A 171 -1.79 9.96 -14.83
C GLY A 171 -0.82 9.02 -15.56
N ALA A 172 0.28 8.61 -14.93
CA ALA A 172 1.19 7.60 -15.46
C ALA A 172 1.08 6.30 -14.66
N LYS A 173 1.35 5.16 -15.31
CA LYS A 173 1.52 3.89 -14.58
C LYS A 173 2.76 4.01 -13.68
N GLY A 174 2.59 3.76 -12.38
CA GLY A 174 3.66 3.90 -11.40
C GLY A 174 4.42 2.59 -11.22
N LYS A 175 5.74 2.66 -11.08
CA LYS A 175 6.60 1.47 -10.95
C LYS A 175 6.52 0.79 -9.59
N SER A 176 6.28 -0.52 -9.56
CA SER A 176 6.28 -1.33 -8.33
C SER A 176 7.03 -2.66 -8.47
N ALA A 177 7.69 -3.10 -7.40
CA ALA A 177 8.41 -4.38 -7.39
C ALA A 177 7.46 -5.59 -7.43
N TYR A 178 6.27 -5.41 -6.86
CA TYR A 178 5.16 -6.33 -6.95
C TYR A 178 3.88 -5.61 -6.54
N SER A 179 2.76 -6.15 -7.01
CA SER A 179 1.43 -5.77 -6.55
C SER A 179 0.51 -6.98 -6.42
N PHE A 180 -0.50 -6.89 -5.56
CA PHE A 180 -1.53 -7.91 -5.41
C PHE A 180 -2.88 -7.28 -5.05
N PRO A 181 -3.99 -7.75 -5.63
CA PRO A 181 -5.32 -7.28 -5.26
C PRO A 181 -5.75 -7.87 -3.90
N ILE A 182 -6.49 -7.10 -3.11
CA ILE A 182 -7.26 -7.62 -1.97
C ILE A 182 -8.69 -7.76 -2.45
N MET A 183 -9.17 -8.99 -2.57
CA MET A 183 -10.51 -9.25 -3.06
C MET A 183 -11.52 -9.09 -1.93
N SER A 184 -12.69 -8.60 -2.31
CA SER A 184 -13.89 -8.57 -1.51
C SER A 184 -14.93 -9.44 -2.18
N ASP A 185 -15.69 -10.18 -1.38
CA ASP A 185 -16.67 -11.14 -1.89
C ASP A 185 -17.65 -10.43 -2.83
N GLY A 186 -17.61 -10.82 -4.11
CA GLY A 186 -18.80 -11.01 -4.90
C GLY A 186 -19.04 -12.51 -4.97
N ASP A 187 -20.01 -13.03 -4.22
CA ASP A 187 -20.50 -14.43 -4.22
C ASP A 187 -19.49 -15.59 -4.13
N GLY A 188 -18.22 -15.36 -3.81
CA GLY A 188 -17.21 -16.43 -3.81
C GLY A 188 -16.00 -16.16 -2.92
N GLY A 189 -16.19 -16.22 -1.60
CA GLY A 189 -15.14 -16.49 -0.61
C GLY A 189 -14.21 -15.34 -0.24
N ARG A 190 -14.15 -15.03 1.07
CA ARG A 190 -13.22 -14.08 1.69
C ARG A 190 -11.78 -14.46 1.37
N GLY A 191 -10.98 -13.52 0.88
CA GLY A 191 -9.54 -13.72 0.77
C GLY A 191 -8.84 -12.85 -0.26
N TRP A 192 -7.51 -12.95 -0.28
CA TRP A 192 -6.67 -12.44 -1.36
C TRP A 192 -6.56 -13.52 -2.45
N MET A 193 -6.30 -13.12 -3.70
CA MET A 193 -6.07 -14.07 -4.78
C MET A 193 -4.56 -14.40 -4.85
N PRO A 194 -4.14 -15.67 -4.84
CA PRO A 194 -2.75 -16.04 -5.03
C PRO A 194 -2.28 -15.71 -6.43
N GLY A 195 -1.70 -14.53 -6.58
CA GLY A 195 -1.13 -14.02 -7.81
C GLY A 195 -0.54 -12.64 -7.59
N PHE A 196 0.75 -12.49 -7.86
CA PHE A 196 1.37 -11.18 -7.99
C PHE A 196 1.33 -10.77 -9.46
N ASP A 197 1.01 -9.50 -9.70
CA ASP A 197 1.32 -8.86 -10.97
C ASP A 197 2.71 -8.22 -10.81
N PRO A 198 3.81 -8.85 -11.27
CA PRO A 198 5.04 -8.12 -11.48
C PRO A 198 4.79 -7.08 -12.56
N GLU A 199 5.15 -5.82 -12.33
CA GLU A 199 5.36 -4.95 -13.48
C GLU A 199 6.62 -5.43 -14.21
N PRO A 200 6.66 -5.34 -15.55
CA PRO A 200 7.86 -5.70 -16.29
C PRO A 200 9.04 -4.90 -15.73
N ASP A 201 10.09 -5.61 -15.34
CA ASP A 201 11.39 -5.03 -15.03
C ASP A 201 11.88 -4.32 -16.29
N ASP A 202 11.50 -3.05 -16.47
CA ASP A 202 12.29 -2.13 -17.26
C ASP A 202 13.56 -1.92 -16.43
N GLU A 203 14.55 -2.80 -16.66
CA GLU A 203 15.93 -2.74 -16.20
C GLU A 203 16.30 -1.33 -15.73
N ILE A 204 16.27 -1.11 -14.41
CA ILE A 204 16.96 0.03 -13.82
C ILE A 204 18.43 -0.33 -13.98
N ASP A 205 19.01 0.08 -15.11
CA ASP A 205 20.43 0.00 -15.36
C ASP A 205 21.14 0.98 -14.41
N ILE A 206 21.45 0.46 -13.21
CA ILE A 206 22.17 1.16 -12.14
C ILE A 206 23.59 1.55 -12.59
N LEU A 207 24.06 1.07 -13.76
CA LEU A 207 25.37 1.39 -14.33
C LEU A 207 25.36 2.61 -15.26
N LYS A 208 24.19 3.14 -15.65
CA LYS A 208 24.12 4.29 -16.57
C LYS A 208 24.56 5.63 -15.96
N GLY A 209 24.83 5.65 -14.65
CA GLY A 209 25.43 6.79 -13.93
C GLY A 209 26.89 6.62 -13.55
N LEU A 210 27.53 5.48 -13.88
CA LEU A 210 28.90 5.14 -13.48
C LEU A 210 29.94 5.23 -14.62
N THR A 211 29.49 5.45 -15.86
CA THR A 211 30.40 5.78 -16.97
C THR A 211 30.54 7.29 -17.07
N ILE A 212 31.46 7.84 -16.27
CA ILE A 212 32.08 9.13 -16.59
C ILE A 212 33.11 8.81 -17.67
N GLU A 213 32.78 9.07 -18.94
CA GLU A 213 33.84 9.22 -19.94
C GLU A 213 34.60 10.52 -19.62
N GLU A 214 35.72 10.38 -18.93
CA GLU A 214 36.76 11.41 -18.97
C GLU A 214 37.13 11.63 -20.43
N LYS A 215 36.87 12.85 -20.93
CA LYS A 215 37.48 13.32 -22.18
C LYS A 215 38.99 13.39 -21.95
N VAL A 216 39.69 12.32 -22.28
CA VAL A 216 41.13 12.38 -22.55
C VAL A 216 41.28 12.97 -23.95
N GLY A 217 41.79 14.20 -24.01
CA GLY A 217 41.98 14.93 -25.25
C GLY A 217 43.08 14.34 -26.13
N CYS A 218 42.86 14.45 -27.45
CA CYS A 218 43.84 14.71 -28.50
C CYS A 218 43.10 15.46 -29.62
#